data_AF-A0AA40AAV7-F1
#
_entry.id   AF-A0AA40AAV7-F1
#
_cell.length_a   1.000
_cell.length_b   1.000
_cell.length_c   1.000
_cell.angle_alpha   90.00
_cell.angle_beta   90.00
_cell.angle_gamma   90.00
#
_symmetry.space_group_name_H-M   'P 1'
#
loop_
_entity.id
_entity.type
_entity.pdbx_description
1 polymer ?
#
loop_
_entity_poly.entity_id
_entity_poly.type
_entity_poly.pdbx_seq_one_letter_code
_entity_poly.pdbx_strand_id
1 'polypeptide(L)'
;MLTHDNDRPEWLKLCILWILFAKRPLSPAKFRHAIWAGLLKQRLVDPELPVHIHMDAVKLVTSSSKGLAEITKSKQPTVQFIHESVRDFLVKEKGIQDLWPGLEFDWEGPSHDVLKRCCTTYLHHPRVQAGIAALEGGDEERNVAPEGGDEERNVAPEGGDEERNLVPEGGDEERNQRS
;
A
#
# COMPACT_ATOMS: atom_id res chain seq x y z
N MET A 1 15.62 -24.48 21.56
CA MET A 1 14.95 -25.58 20.83
C MET A 1 13.57 -25.07 20.40
N LEU A 2 13.43 -24.57 19.18
CA LEU A 2 12.20 -23.91 18.69
C LEU A 2 11.21 -24.92 18.07
N THR A 3 10.78 -25.90 18.88
CA THR A 3 9.95 -27.01 18.39
C THR A 3 8.47 -26.64 18.29
N HIS A 4 7.99 -26.59 17.04
CA HIS A 4 6.64 -27.00 16.65
C HIS A 4 5.44 -26.25 17.26
N ASP A 5 5.55 -24.93 17.44
CA ASP A 5 4.37 -24.05 17.39
C ASP A 5 3.95 -23.93 15.92
N ASN A 6 2.89 -24.65 15.49
CA ASN A 6 2.62 -24.95 14.08
C ASN A 6 1.40 -24.21 13.48
N ASP A 7 0.89 -23.17 14.14
CA ASP A 7 -0.37 -22.53 13.72
C ASP A 7 -0.33 -21.86 12.33
N ARG A 8 0.84 -21.39 11.88
CA ARG A 8 1.02 -20.61 10.62
C ARG A 8 2.40 -20.77 9.95
N PRO A 9 2.79 -21.96 9.44
CA PRO A 9 4.11 -22.18 8.85
C PRO A 9 4.38 -21.34 7.58
N GLU A 10 3.34 -20.99 6.81
CA GLU A 10 3.43 -20.17 5.59
C GLU A 10 3.85 -18.74 5.91
N TRP A 11 3.34 -18.18 7.01
CA TRP A 11 3.62 -16.82 7.46
C TRP A 11 5.08 -16.69 7.89
N LEU A 12 5.59 -17.67 8.64
CA LEU A 12 6.99 -17.76 9.03
C LEU A 12 7.92 -17.94 7.82
N LYS A 13 7.54 -18.82 6.88
CA LYS A 13 8.30 -19.03 5.65
C LYS A 13 8.40 -17.75 4.84
N LEU A 14 7.27 -17.09 4.55
CA LEU A 14 7.27 -15.83 3.80
C LEU A 14 8.05 -14.72 4.53
N CYS A 15 7.92 -14.61 5.85
CA CYS A 15 8.71 -13.66 6.66
C CYS A 15 10.22 -13.88 6.50
N ILE A 16 10.69 -15.11 6.71
CA ILE A 16 12.12 -15.46 6.62
C ILE A 16 12.65 -15.23 5.19
N LEU A 17 11.92 -15.68 4.15
CA LEU A 17 12.34 -15.48 2.77
C LEU A 17 12.44 -13.99 2.39
N TRP A 18 11.47 -13.17 2.80
CA TRP A 18 11.51 -11.72 2.52
C TRP A 18 12.66 -10.99 3.21
N ILE A 19 13.09 -11.42 4.40
CA ILE A 19 14.21 -10.80 5.13
C ILE A 19 15.57 -11.33 4.66
N LEU A 20 15.65 -12.60 4.21
CA LEU A 20 16.86 -13.18 3.64
C LEU A 20 17.21 -12.57 2.28
N PHE A 21 16.25 -12.57 1.34
CA PHE A 21 16.49 -12.39 -0.10
C PHE A 21 16.06 -11.04 -0.70
N ALA A 22 15.40 -10.15 0.06
CA ALA A 22 15.09 -8.83 -0.46
C ALA A 22 16.38 -8.01 -0.67
N LYS A 23 16.66 -7.63 -1.92
CA LYS A 23 17.85 -6.84 -2.34
C LYS A 23 18.07 -5.55 -1.53
N ARG A 24 17.03 -5.03 -0.89
CA ARG A 24 17.08 -3.98 0.15
C ARG A 24 16.05 -4.33 1.23
N PRO A 25 16.32 -4.06 2.52
CA PRO A 25 15.33 -4.26 3.60
C PRO A 25 14.00 -3.57 3.29
N LEU A 26 12.89 -4.28 3.53
CA LEU A 26 11.56 -3.77 3.25
C LEU A 26 11.10 -2.81 4.35
N SER A 27 10.45 -1.70 4.00
CA SER A 27 9.71 -0.92 4.99
C SER A 27 8.48 -1.70 5.50
N PRO A 28 7.97 -1.47 6.72
CA PRO A 28 6.85 -2.22 7.28
C PRO A 28 5.60 -2.28 6.39
N ALA A 29 5.30 -1.21 5.66
CA ALA A 29 4.22 -1.18 4.66
C ALA A 29 4.50 -2.13 3.47
N LYS A 30 5.71 -2.09 2.90
CA LYS A 30 6.12 -2.98 1.81
C LYS A 30 6.12 -4.44 2.26
N PHE A 31 6.65 -4.73 3.46
CA PHE A 31 6.61 -6.06 4.06
C PHE A 31 5.17 -6.56 4.23
N ARG A 32 4.23 -5.72 4.70
CA ARG A 32 2.82 -6.08 4.82
C ARG A 32 2.18 -6.50 3.49
N HIS A 33 2.37 -5.73 2.42
CA HIS A 33 1.88 -6.10 1.10
C HIS A 33 2.55 -7.38 0.57
N ALA A 34 3.83 -7.55 0.83
CA ALA A 34 4.64 -8.68 0.39
C ALA A 34 4.26 -10.00 1.08
N ILE A 35 3.91 -9.97 2.37
CA ILE A 35 3.34 -11.11 3.11
C ILE A 35 1.93 -11.43 2.59
N TRP A 36 1.03 -10.42 2.52
CA TRP A 36 -0.35 -10.62 2.05
C TRP A 36 -0.40 -11.23 0.64
N ALA A 37 0.43 -10.77 -0.30
CA ALA A 37 0.42 -11.29 -1.67
C ALA A 37 0.85 -12.77 -1.77
N GLY A 38 1.72 -13.25 -0.88
CA GLY A 38 2.09 -14.66 -0.79
C GLY A 38 1.01 -15.53 -0.15
N LEU A 39 0.24 -14.96 0.78
CA LEU A 39 -0.87 -15.65 1.46
C LEU A 39 -2.17 -15.66 0.64
N LEU A 40 -2.39 -14.65 -0.21
CA LEU A 40 -3.57 -14.52 -1.06
C LEU A 40 -3.69 -15.71 -2.03
N LYS A 41 -2.58 -16.16 -2.64
CA LYS A 41 -2.56 -17.36 -3.49
C LYS A 41 -2.94 -18.63 -2.74
N GLN A 42 -2.77 -18.66 -1.42
CA GLN A 42 -3.08 -19.77 -0.53
C GLN A 42 -4.45 -19.60 0.15
N ARG A 43 -5.19 -18.52 -0.14
CA ARG A 43 -6.47 -18.15 0.46
C ARG A 43 -6.44 -18.00 2.00
N LEU A 44 -5.28 -17.64 2.54
CA LEU A 44 -5.04 -17.47 4.00
C LEU A 44 -5.27 -16.02 4.49
N VAL A 45 -5.73 -15.14 3.59
CA VAL A 45 -6.04 -13.72 3.83
C VAL A 45 -7.15 -13.28 2.87
N ASP A 46 -7.85 -12.20 3.21
CA ASP A 46 -8.92 -11.64 2.38
C ASP A 46 -8.45 -11.18 0.99
N PRO A 47 -9.30 -11.27 -0.06
CA PRO A 47 -8.97 -10.79 -1.41
C PRO A 47 -8.81 -9.26 -1.53
N GLU A 48 -9.26 -8.49 -0.55
CA GLU A 48 -9.10 -7.03 -0.56
C GLU A 48 -7.65 -6.62 -0.26
N LEU A 49 -7.16 -5.62 -1.00
CA LEU A 49 -5.84 -5.03 -0.78
C LEU A 49 -5.76 -4.46 0.66
N PRO A 50 -4.76 -4.83 1.48
CA PRO A 50 -4.71 -4.46 2.88
C PRO A 50 -4.43 -2.96 3.07
N VAL A 51 -5.49 -2.17 3.24
CA VAL A 51 -5.45 -0.73 3.55
C VAL A 51 -4.65 -0.48 4.82
N HIS A 52 -3.80 0.56 4.84
CA HIS A 52 -2.83 0.85 5.92
C HIS A 52 -3.37 0.71 7.35
N ILE A 53 -4.64 1.06 7.59
CA ILE A 53 -5.30 0.99 8.90
C ILE A 53 -5.44 -0.45 9.44
N HIS A 54 -5.73 -1.44 8.58
CA HIS A 54 -6.31 -2.73 9.01
C HIS A 54 -5.38 -3.74 9.71
N MET A 55 -4.07 -3.52 9.75
CA MET A 55 -3.14 -4.44 10.42
C MET A 55 -1.87 -3.71 10.84
N ASP A 56 -1.73 -3.59 12.16
CA ASP A 56 -0.56 -3.10 12.86
C ASP A 56 0.70 -3.85 12.38
N ALA A 57 1.64 -3.09 11.79
CA ALA A 57 2.81 -3.68 11.16
C ALA A 57 3.82 -4.24 12.19
N VAL A 58 3.81 -3.75 13.44
CA VAL A 58 4.62 -4.32 14.53
C VAL A 58 4.06 -5.70 14.87
N LYS A 59 2.74 -5.79 15.11
CA LYS A 59 2.08 -7.09 15.37
C LYS A 59 2.25 -8.07 14.22
N LEU A 60 2.17 -7.61 12.97
CA LEU A 60 2.46 -8.45 11.80
C LEU A 60 3.89 -9.01 11.86
N VAL A 61 4.91 -8.18 12.05
CA VAL A 61 6.31 -8.63 12.06
C VAL A 61 6.55 -9.59 13.22
N THR A 62 6.13 -9.26 14.44
CA THR A 62 6.33 -10.13 15.62
C THR A 62 5.62 -11.48 15.47
N SER A 63 4.36 -11.50 15.00
CA SER A 63 3.59 -12.75 14.86
C SER A 63 4.04 -13.61 13.67
N SER A 64 4.35 -13.00 12.52
CA SER A 64 4.84 -13.76 11.36
C SER A 64 6.26 -14.30 11.57
N SER A 65 7.13 -13.55 12.24
CA SER A 65 8.53 -13.97 12.50
C SER A 65 8.73 -14.86 13.71
N LYS A 66 7.71 -15.05 14.57
CA LYS A 66 7.83 -15.65 15.90
C LYS A 66 8.95 -15.01 16.75
N GLY A 67 9.09 -13.70 16.66
CA GLY A 67 10.12 -12.92 17.34
C GLY A 67 11.52 -12.95 16.71
N LEU A 68 11.74 -13.65 15.59
CA LEU A 68 13.03 -13.63 14.87
C LEU A 68 13.32 -12.30 14.17
N ALA A 69 12.29 -11.45 13.97
CA ALA A 69 12.41 -10.18 13.27
C ALA A 69 11.81 -9.00 14.05
N GLU A 70 12.32 -7.81 13.73
CA GLU A 70 11.92 -6.53 14.33
C GLU A 70 11.68 -5.45 13.26
N ILE A 71 11.21 -4.28 13.69
CA ILE A 71 11.18 -3.05 12.91
C ILE A 71 12.22 -2.08 13.47
N THR A 72 13.13 -1.59 12.63
CA THR A 72 14.22 -0.71 13.05
C THR A 72 13.73 0.64 13.57
N LYS A 73 14.31 1.08 14.69
CA LYS A 73 14.03 2.39 15.33
C LYS A 73 14.83 3.50 14.64
N SER A 74 14.48 3.83 13.40
CA SER A 74 15.20 4.83 12.59
C SER A 74 14.24 5.81 11.88
N LYS A 75 14.80 6.84 11.22
CA LYS A 75 14.03 7.77 10.36
C LYS A 75 13.38 7.09 9.14
N GLN A 76 13.86 5.92 8.75
CA GLN A 76 13.32 5.11 7.65
C GLN A 76 13.18 3.66 8.14
N PRO A 77 12.12 3.34 8.89
CA PRO A 77 11.98 2.03 9.52
C PRO A 77 11.92 0.90 8.49
N THR A 78 12.60 -0.19 8.80
CA THR A 78 12.77 -1.39 7.96
C THR A 78 12.56 -2.66 8.78
N VAL A 79 12.12 -3.73 8.13
CA VAL A 79 12.02 -5.06 8.73
C VAL A 79 13.34 -5.80 8.57
N GLN A 80 13.88 -6.33 9.67
CA GLN A 80 15.14 -7.07 9.71
C GLN A 80 15.11 -8.20 10.76
N PHE A 81 16.09 -9.10 10.74
CA PHE A 81 16.29 -10.04 11.86
C PHE A 81 16.79 -9.29 13.11
N ILE A 82 16.41 -9.78 14.30
CA ILE A 82 16.83 -9.19 15.59
C ILE A 82 18.35 -9.26 15.85
N HIS A 83 19.05 -10.18 15.18
CA HIS A 83 20.48 -10.40 15.36
C HIS A 83 21.09 -11.08 14.14
N GLU A 84 22.38 -10.84 13.86
CA GLU A 84 23.09 -11.46 12.73
C GLU A 84 23.14 -12.99 12.85
N SER A 85 23.25 -13.53 14.07
CA SER A 85 23.23 -14.97 14.32
C SER A 85 21.94 -15.67 13.86
N VAL A 86 20.83 -14.95 13.66
CA VAL A 86 19.61 -15.53 13.07
C VAL A 86 19.81 -15.81 11.58
N ARG A 87 20.48 -14.92 10.85
CA ARG A 87 20.85 -15.15 9.45
C ARG A 87 21.87 -16.28 9.33
N ASP A 88 22.84 -16.32 10.24
CA ASP A 88 23.87 -17.36 10.25
C ASP A 88 23.31 -18.74 10.58
N PHE A 89 22.43 -18.86 11.59
CA PHE A 89 21.72 -20.11 11.87
C PHE A 89 20.97 -20.62 10.63
N LEU A 90 20.18 -19.74 10.00
CA LEU A 90 19.36 -20.09 8.83
C LEU A 90 20.20 -20.53 7.62
N VAL A 91 21.29 -19.82 7.31
CA VAL A 91 22.04 -19.97 6.05
C VAL A 91 23.30 -20.84 6.20
N LYS A 92 24.06 -20.66 7.28
CA LYS A 92 25.36 -21.34 7.51
C LYS A 92 25.19 -22.64 8.30
N GLU A 93 24.33 -22.64 9.32
CA GLU A 93 24.17 -23.77 10.26
C GLU A 93 23.06 -24.77 9.84
N LYS A 94 22.56 -24.67 8.60
CA LYS A 94 21.46 -25.47 8.03
C LYS A 94 20.09 -25.26 8.69
N GLY A 95 19.88 -24.20 9.47
CA GLY A 95 18.61 -23.95 10.17
C GLY A 95 17.36 -23.89 9.28
N ILE A 96 17.51 -23.65 7.97
CA ILE A 96 16.42 -23.75 6.98
C ILE A 96 16.02 -25.20 6.67
N GLN A 97 16.99 -26.13 6.68
CA GLN A 97 16.74 -27.57 6.55
C GLN A 97 16.09 -28.11 7.84
N ASP A 98 16.51 -27.61 9.01
CA ASP A 98 15.87 -27.94 10.29
C ASP A 98 14.42 -27.43 10.40
N LEU A 99 14.15 -26.20 9.92
CA LEU A 99 12.81 -25.61 9.91
C LEU A 99 11.88 -26.22 8.84
N TRP A 100 12.43 -26.66 7.72
CA TRP A 100 11.69 -27.29 6.63
C TRP A 100 12.44 -28.51 6.07
N PRO A 101 12.36 -29.70 6.71
CA PRO A 101 13.12 -30.90 6.29
C PRO A 101 12.78 -31.45 4.89
N GLY A 102 11.73 -30.96 4.25
CA GLY A 102 11.37 -31.25 2.86
C GLY A 102 11.89 -30.21 1.85
N LEU A 103 12.81 -29.33 2.25
CA LEU A 103 13.47 -28.36 1.36
C LEU A 103 14.84 -28.92 0.96
N GLU A 104 15.05 -29.14 -0.34
CA GLU A 104 16.30 -29.69 -0.87
C GLU A 104 17.49 -28.70 -0.72
N PHE A 105 18.70 -29.18 -1.01
CA PHE A 105 19.94 -28.43 -0.78
C PHE A 105 20.02 -27.11 -1.57
N ASP A 106 19.42 -27.06 -2.77
CA ASP A 106 19.14 -25.80 -3.49
C ASP A 106 17.76 -25.26 -3.10
N TRP A 107 17.70 -24.59 -1.96
CA TRP A 107 16.52 -23.88 -1.49
C TRP A 107 16.46 -22.43 -2.00
N GLU A 108 17.55 -21.88 -2.54
CA GLU A 108 17.66 -20.47 -2.96
C GLU A 108 16.86 -20.20 -4.24
N GLY A 109 17.01 -21.03 -5.28
CA GLY A 109 16.22 -20.94 -6.50
C GLY A 109 14.71 -21.01 -6.24
N PRO A 110 14.20 -22.06 -5.57
CA PRO A 110 12.79 -22.19 -5.19
C PRO A 110 12.28 -21.03 -4.32
N SER A 111 13.13 -20.46 -3.45
CA SER A 111 12.78 -19.32 -2.60
C SER A 111 12.60 -18.04 -3.40
N HIS A 112 13.53 -17.71 -4.30
CA HIS A 112 13.37 -16.59 -5.22
C HIS A 112 12.12 -16.73 -6.10
N ASP A 113 11.78 -17.96 -6.50
CA ASP A 113 10.61 -18.25 -7.31
C ASP A 113 9.28 -18.11 -6.49
N VAL A 114 9.30 -18.37 -5.17
CA VAL A 114 8.21 -17.99 -4.25
C VAL A 114 8.05 -16.46 -4.20
N LEU A 115 9.14 -15.71 -4.00
CA LEU A 115 9.07 -14.24 -3.92
C LEU A 115 8.60 -13.61 -5.24
N LYS A 116 9.05 -14.16 -6.38
CA LYS A 116 8.57 -13.81 -7.73
C LYS A 116 7.07 -14.04 -7.90
N ARG A 117 6.54 -15.18 -7.44
CA ARG A 117 5.08 -15.44 -7.42
C ARG A 117 4.32 -14.44 -6.52
N CYS A 118 4.90 -14.02 -5.40
CA CYS A 118 4.31 -12.99 -4.54
C CYS A 118 4.27 -11.62 -5.25
N CYS A 119 5.38 -11.16 -5.84
CA CYS A 119 5.44 -9.93 -6.64
C CYS A 119 4.43 -9.95 -7.80
N THR A 120 4.39 -11.05 -8.56
CA THR A 120 3.44 -11.24 -9.67
C THR A 120 2.00 -11.14 -9.19
N THR A 121 1.68 -11.76 -8.05
CA THR A 121 0.34 -11.70 -7.45
C THR A 121 -0.05 -10.29 -7.01
N TYR A 122 0.88 -9.55 -6.41
CA TYR A 122 0.64 -8.17 -6.01
C TYR A 122 0.40 -7.26 -7.22
N LEU A 123 1.28 -7.33 -8.22
CA LEU A 123 1.22 -6.46 -9.41
C LEU A 123 -0.03 -6.70 -10.27
N HIS A 124 -0.52 -7.93 -10.36
CA HIS A 124 -1.75 -8.26 -11.10
C HIS A 124 -3.03 -8.09 -10.27
N HIS A 125 -2.98 -7.55 -9.04
CA HIS A 125 -4.19 -7.27 -8.28
C HIS A 125 -4.95 -6.09 -8.89
N PRO A 126 -6.29 -6.16 -9.09
CA PRO A 126 -7.03 -5.11 -9.79
C PRO A 126 -6.87 -3.70 -9.21
N ARG A 127 -6.74 -3.55 -7.89
CA ARG A 127 -6.52 -2.22 -7.25
C ARG A 127 -5.10 -1.69 -7.48
N VAL A 128 -4.13 -2.56 -7.69
CA VAL A 128 -2.74 -2.19 -8.02
C VAL A 128 -2.64 -1.84 -9.50
N GLN A 129 -3.25 -2.62 -10.39
CA GLN A 129 -3.35 -2.31 -11.82
C GLN A 129 -4.04 -0.97 -12.09
N ALA A 130 -5.21 -0.73 -11.48
CA ALA A 130 -5.91 0.56 -11.61
C ALA A 130 -5.07 1.74 -11.08
N GLY A 131 -4.32 1.53 -9.99
CA GLY A 131 -3.42 2.54 -9.43
C GLY A 131 -2.16 2.81 -10.29
N ILE A 132 -1.72 1.83 -11.10
CA ILE A 132 -0.62 2.01 -12.07
C ILE A 132 -1.14 2.78 -13.29
N ALA A 133 -2.24 2.33 -13.91
CA ALA A 133 -2.82 3.00 -15.08
C ALA A 133 -3.20 4.46 -14.82
N ALA A 134 -3.67 4.79 -13.60
CA ALA A 134 -3.97 6.16 -13.18
C ALA A 134 -2.73 7.07 -13.02
N LEU A 135 -1.51 6.51 -12.99
CA LEU A 135 -0.26 7.28 -13.05
C LEU A 135 0.27 7.42 -14.48
N GLU A 136 -0.17 6.57 -15.42
CA GLU A 136 0.29 6.55 -16.81
C GLU A 136 -0.60 7.41 -17.72
N GLY A 137 -1.89 7.56 -17.42
CA GLY A 137 -2.84 8.38 -18.18
C GLY A 137 -2.84 9.88 -17.86
N GLY A 138 -1.70 10.47 -17.50
CA GLY A 138 -1.63 11.83 -16.92
C GLY A 138 -1.24 12.99 -17.85
N ASP A 139 -0.68 12.74 -19.02
CA ASP A 139 0.15 13.72 -19.76
C ASP A 139 -0.39 14.20 -21.13
N GLU A 140 -1.63 13.86 -21.53
CA GLU A 140 -2.22 14.27 -22.82
C GLU A 140 -3.44 15.22 -22.70
N GLU A 141 -3.28 16.40 -22.10
CA GLU A 141 -4.21 17.52 -22.37
C GLU A 141 -3.55 18.91 -22.25
N ARG A 142 -2.71 19.27 -23.22
CA ARG A 142 -2.28 20.68 -23.40
C ARG A 142 -1.78 21.02 -24.82
N ASN A 143 -2.70 21.24 -25.75
CA ASN A 143 -2.66 22.33 -26.75
C ASN A 143 -3.76 22.16 -27.81
N VAL A 144 -4.94 22.75 -27.55
CA VAL A 144 -5.82 23.25 -28.62
C VAL A 144 -6.16 24.69 -28.27
N ALA A 145 -5.39 25.64 -28.80
CA ALA A 145 -5.75 27.05 -28.79
C ALA A 145 -6.67 27.31 -29.99
N PRO A 146 -7.86 27.92 -29.82
CA PRO A 146 -8.68 28.35 -30.95
C PRO A 146 -8.08 29.63 -31.55
N GLU A 147 -7.64 29.57 -32.81
CA GLU A 147 -7.25 30.77 -33.56
C GLU A 147 -8.48 31.47 -34.14
N GLY A 148 -8.63 32.75 -33.78
CA GLY A 148 -9.03 33.87 -34.65
C GLY A 148 -10.29 33.81 -35.53
N GLY A 149 -11.16 34.81 -35.34
CA GLY A 149 -12.02 35.36 -36.40
C GLY A 149 -13.47 34.85 -36.41
N ASP A 150 -14.48 35.65 -36.80
CA ASP A 150 -14.44 37.07 -37.19
C ASP A 150 -15.70 37.82 -36.72
N GLU A 151 -15.63 39.15 -36.80
CA GLU A 151 -16.65 40.11 -36.38
C GLU A 151 -17.87 40.11 -37.32
N GLU A 152 -19.08 39.92 -36.79
CA GLU A 152 -20.28 40.43 -37.45
C GLU A 152 -21.23 41.14 -36.46
N ARG A 153 -21.79 42.25 -36.92
CA ARG A 153 -22.37 43.32 -36.11
C ARG A 153 -23.69 43.75 -36.74
N ASN A 154 -24.81 43.67 -36.00
CA ASN A 154 -26.00 44.52 -36.21
C ASN A 154 -26.96 44.42 -35.00
N VAL A 155 -27.23 45.53 -34.30
CA VAL A 155 -28.42 46.41 -34.43
C VAL A 155 -29.67 45.87 -33.72
N ALA A 156 -29.94 46.44 -32.53
CA ALA A 156 -31.29 46.57 -31.97
C ALA A 156 -32.00 47.78 -32.61
N PRO A 157 -33.32 48.01 -32.39
CA PRO A 157 -33.66 48.85 -31.23
C PRO A 157 -35.09 48.69 -30.63
N GLU A 158 -35.31 49.44 -29.52
CA GLU A 158 -36.55 50.00 -28.95
C GLU A 158 -37.72 49.11 -28.45
N GLY A 159 -38.14 49.39 -27.19
CA GLY A 159 -39.55 49.68 -26.88
C GLY A 159 -40.20 48.93 -25.69
N GLY A 160 -40.78 49.67 -24.73
CA GLY A 160 -41.93 49.19 -23.95
C GLY A 160 -41.78 49.10 -22.43
N ASP A 161 -41.54 50.23 -21.77
CA ASP A 161 -41.46 50.40 -20.31
C ASP A 161 -42.80 50.13 -19.59
N GLU A 162 -42.76 49.64 -18.33
CA GLU A 162 -43.55 50.26 -17.25
C GLU A 162 -42.99 49.94 -15.85
N GLU A 163 -43.17 50.87 -14.90
CA GLU A 163 -42.59 50.82 -13.55
C GLU A 163 -43.49 50.12 -12.50
N ARG A 164 -42.87 49.68 -11.38
CA ARG A 164 -43.21 49.94 -9.94
C ARG A 164 -42.88 48.74 -9.03
N ASN A 165 -42.45 48.88 -7.77
CA ASN A 165 -41.75 49.98 -7.06
C ASN A 165 -41.23 49.47 -5.68
N LEU A 166 -40.46 50.29 -4.96
CA LEU A 166 -40.25 50.31 -3.49
C LEU A 166 -39.44 49.17 -2.80
N VAL A 167 -38.27 49.58 -2.32
CA VAL A 167 -37.59 49.22 -1.03
C VAL A 167 -37.50 50.56 -0.22
N PRO A 168 -36.98 50.65 1.04
CA PRO A 168 -36.41 49.67 1.99
C PRO A 168 -37.42 49.42 3.16
N GLU A 169 -37.15 49.03 4.41
CA GLU A 169 -35.97 48.77 5.27
C GLU A 169 -36.17 47.41 6.02
N GLY A 170 -35.60 47.01 7.17
CA GLY A 170 -34.67 47.58 8.16
C GLY A 170 -34.86 46.90 9.54
N GLY A 171 -33.81 46.74 10.36
CA GLY A 171 -33.94 46.24 11.74
C GLY A 171 -32.81 45.34 12.23
N ASP A 172 -31.84 45.93 12.94
CA ASP A 172 -30.77 45.25 13.69
C ASP A 172 -31.20 44.88 15.14
N GLU A 173 -30.23 44.40 15.95
CA GLU A 173 -30.26 44.31 17.43
C GLU A 173 -31.19 43.23 18.06
N GLU A 174 -30.87 42.62 19.23
CA GLU A 174 -29.59 42.55 19.95
C GLU A 174 -29.45 41.24 20.76
N ARG A 175 -28.20 40.94 21.11
CA ARG A 175 -27.72 40.37 22.39
C ARG A 175 -28.78 39.91 23.42
N ASN A 176 -28.68 38.65 23.85
CA ASN A 176 -28.69 38.38 25.30
C ASN A 176 -27.79 37.20 25.71
N GLN A 177 -27.28 37.26 26.95
CA GLN A 177 -26.47 36.26 27.62
C GLN A 177 -27.18 35.79 28.89
N ARG A 178 -27.04 34.50 29.24
CA ARG A 178 -26.93 33.95 30.62
C ARG A 178 -26.63 32.44 30.49
N SER A 179 -25.52 31.93 31.05
CA SER A 179 -25.18 31.79 32.49
C SER A 179 -25.85 30.56 33.09
#